data_AF-A0A9Q3DG94-F1
#
_entry.id   AF-A0A9Q3DG94-F1
#
_cell.length_a   1.000
_cell.length_b   1.000
_cell.length_c   1.000
_cell.angle_alpha   90.00
_cell.angle_beta   90.00
_cell.angle_gamma   90.00
#
_symmetry.space_group_name_H-M   'P 1'
#
loop_
_entity.id
_entity.type
_entity.pdbx_description
1 polymer ?
#
loop_
_entity_poly.entity_id
_entity_poly.type
_entity_poly.pdbx_seq_one_letter_code
_entity_poly.pdbx_strand_id
1 'polypeptide(L)'
;MEPDFKVGDQVLVSTLNLNNLKAPQKMRDSFVGPFTITYLVGKNAVEVKLTEEFSRKHTVCPVSLIKPYFQTEEIKFPSRKKNLTPQGIVEVEYSPGPVKKIIRARKIRDNI
;
A
#
# COMPACT_ATOMS: atom_id res chain seq x y z
N MET A 1 13.80 20.88 -10.46
CA MET A 1 14.01 20.14 -11.73
C MET A 1 13.05 18.97 -11.68
N GLU A 2 12.00 18.99 -12.50
CA GLU A 2 11.08 17.85 -12.57
C GLU A 2 11.77 16.70 -13.30
N PRO A 3 11.62 15.44 -12.83
CA PRO A 3 12.21 14.30 -13.49
C PRO A 3 11.57 14.11 -14.89
N ASP A 4 12.42 13.91 -15.89
CA ASP A 4 11.99 13.59 -17.25
C ASP A 4 11.61 12.11 -17.31
N PHE A 5 10.35 11.82 -17.64
CA PHE A 5 9.81 10.46 -17.69
C PHE A 5 9.59 10.03 -19.13
N LYS A 6 9.85 8.75 -19.43
CA LYS A 6 9.63 8.18 -20.76
C LYS A 6 8.58 7.09 -20.73
N VAL A 7 7.96 6.87 -21.89
CA VAL A 7 7.06 5.73 -22.08
C VAL A 7 7.84 4.44 -21.87
N GLY A 8 7.32 3.54 -21.04
CA GLY A 8 7.98 2.29 -20.65
C GLY A 8 8.68 2.33 -19.29
N ASP A 9 8.91 3.50 -18.71
CA ASP A 9 9.51 3.60 -17.38
C ASP A 9 8.57 3.07 -16.30
N GLN A 10 9.16 2.47 -15.27
CA GLN A 10 8.45 2.06 -14.07
C GLN A 10 8.42 3.19 -13.06
N VAL A 11 7.24 3.45 -12.50
CA VAL A 11 7.02 4.53 -11.56
C VAL A 11 6.13 4.12 -10.40
N LEU A 12 6.34 4.76 -9.26
CA LEU A 12 5.50 4.66 -8.07
C LEU A 12 4.48 5.80 -8.06
N VAL A 13 3.21 5.49 -7.81
CA VAL A 13 2.12 6.48 -7.75
C VAL A 13 1.78 6.80 -6.30
N SER A 14 1.61 8.08 -5.98
CA SER A 14 1.27 8.53 -4.63
C SER A 14 -0.15 8.11 -4.23
N THR A 15 -0.30 7.66 -2.99
CA THR A 15 -1.61 7.31 -2.42
C THR A 15 -2.35 8.51 -1.83
N LEU A 16 -1.78 9.72 -1.83
CA LEU A 16 -2.37 10.90 -1.20
C LEU A 16 -3.83 11.14 -1.60
N ASN A 17 -4.14 10.98 -2.89
CA ASN A 17 -5.49 11.17 -3.44
C ASN A 17 -6.28 9.86 -3.62
N LEU A 18 -5.78 8.74 -3.10
CA LEU A 18 -6.41 7.43 -3.20
C LEU A 18 -7.18 7.10 -1.93
N ASN A 19 -8.37 7.68 -1.77
CA ASN A 19 -9.18 7.53 -0.54
C ASN A 19 -9.86 6.15 -0.42
N ASN A 20 -10.14 5.48 -1.55
CA ASN A 20 -10.80 4.16 -1.55
C ASN A 20 -9.82 2.99 -1.37
N LEU A 21 -8.74 3.16 -0.60
CA LEU A 21 -7.85 2.06 -0.24
C LEU A 21 -8.36 1.38 1.03
N LYS A 22 -8.22 0.04 1.10
CA LYS A 22 -8.74 -0.77 2.21
C LYS A 22 -8.06 -0.47 3.56
N ALA A 23 -6.90 0.21 3.56
CA ALA A 23 -6.10 0.45 4.75
C ALA A 23 -6.22 1.90 5.28
N PRO A 24 -6.15 2.10 6.62
CA PRO A 24 -6.11 3.44 7.22
C PRO A 24 -4.93 4.27 6.70
N GLN A 25 -5.12 5.60 6.60
CA GLN A 25 -4.12 6.51 6.04
C GLN A 25 -2.73 6.41 6.70
N LYS A 26 -2.67 6.03 7.99
CA LYS A 26 -1.43 5.88 8.75
C LYS A 26 -0.70 4.55 8.54
N MET A 27 -1.40 3.51 8.09
CA MET A 27 -0.85 2.16 7.91
C MET A 27 -0.57 1.82 6.44
N ARG A 28 -1.13 2.59 5.50
CA ARG A 28 -0.88 2.40 4.07
C ARG A 28 0.46 3.00 3.65
N ASP A 29 1.04 2.44 2.61
CA ASP A 29 2.20 3.04 1.97
C ASP A 29 1.85 4.40 1.33
N SER A 30 2.80 5.33 1.37
CA SER A 30 2.64 6.65 0.75
C SER A 30 2.67 6.58 -0.78
N PHE A 31 3.25 5.51 -1.33
CA PHE A 31 3.37 5.25 -2.76
C PHE A 31 3.07 3.77 -3.03
N VAL A 32 2.44 3.49 -4.16
CA VAL A 32 2.02 2.14 -4.54
C VAL A 32 2.55 1.77 -5.92
N GLY A 33 2.85 0.47 -6.05
CA GLY A 33 3.19 -0.24 -7.29
C GLY A 33 4.45 0.24 -8.01
N PRO A 34 5.20 -0.62 -8.69
CA PRO A 34 5.80 -0.20 -9.95
C PRO A 34 4.72 -0.29 -11.04
N PHE A 35 4.27 0.86 -11.55
CA PHE A 35 3.39 0.94 -12.71
C PHE A 35 4.17 1.39 -13.93
N THR A 36 3.81 0.88 -15.10
CA THR A 36 4.46 1.25 -16.35
C THR A 36 3.77 2.45 -16.98
N ILE A 37 4.55 3.46 -17.36
CA ILE A 37 4.05 4.60 -18.14
C ILE A 37 3.69 4.10 -19.53
N THR A 38 2.43 4.31 -19.92
CA THR A 38 1.90 3.91 -21.24
C THR A 38 1.91 5.07 -22.21
N TYR A 39 1.65 6.29 -21.72
CA TYR A 39 1.59 7.47 -22.57
C TYR A 39 1.94 8.75 -21.77
N LEU A 40 2.49 9.75 -22.45
CA LEU A 40 2.75 11.07 -21.89
C LEU A 40 1.66 12.02 -22.39
N VAL A 41 0.71 12.35 -21.52
CA VAL A 41 -0.44 13.25 -21.84
C VAL A 41 0.03 14.70 -22.02
N GLY A 42 1.23 15.02 -21.52
CA GLY A 42 1.92 16.29 -21.73
C GLY A 42 3.15 16.39 -20.85
N LYS A 43 3.57 17.62 -20.53
CA LYS A 43 4.70 17.85 -19.60
C LYS A 43 4.35 17.55 -18.14
N ASN A 44 3.07 17.73 -17.77
CA ASN A 44 2.65 17.73 -16.37
C ASN A 44 1.90 16.46 -15.95
N ALA A 45 1.55 15.57 -16.88
CA ALA A 45 0.74 14.40 -16.61
C ALA A 45 1.15 13.22 -17.48
N VAL A 46 1.10 12.04 -16.88
CA VAL A 46 1.44 10.76 -17.52
C VAL A 46 0.33 9.76 -17.28
N GLU A 47 0.13 8.88 -18.25
CA GLU A 47 -0.79 7.76 -18.17
C GLU A 47 -0.03 6.52 -17.73
N VAL A 48 -0.51 5.87 -16.67
CA VAL A 48 0.10 4.69 -16.06
C VAL A 48 -0.83 3.49 -16.14
N LYS A 49 -0.28 2.33 -16.48
CA LYS A 49 -1.03 1.09 -16.51
C LYS A 49 -1.25 0.57 -15.10
N LEU A 50 -2.42 0.83 -14.53
CA LEU A 50 -2.83 0.37 -13.21
C LEU A 50 -3.29 -1.10 -13.25
N THR A 51 -2.83 -1.91 -12.29
CA THR A 51 -3.26 -3.31 -12.10
C THR A 51 -4.61 -3.40 -11.38
N GLU A 52 -5.26 -4.58 -11.40
CA GLU A 52 -6.68 -4.79 -11.04
C GLU A 52 -7.19 -4.03 -9.81
N GLU A 53 -6.47 -4.06 -8.68
CA GLU A 53 -6.88 -3.36 -7.44
C GLU A 53 -7.01 -1.84 -7.62
N PHE A 54 -6.31 -1.28 -8.60
CA PHE A 54 -6.26 0.13 -8.92
C PHE A 54 -6.98 0.47 -10.23
N SER A 55 -7.58 -0.51 -10.92
CA SER A 55 -8.27 -0.31 -12.21
C SER A 55 -9.42 0.71 -12.17
N ARG A 56 -10.06 0.88 -11.00
CA ARG A 56 -11.13 1.88 -10.78
C ARG A 56 -10.62 3.29 -10.49
N LYS A 57 -9.29 3.50 -10.48
CA LYS A 57 -8.66 4.79 -10.24
C LYS A 57 -8.30 5.46 -11.57
N HIS A 58 -8.06 6.77 -11.53
CA HIS A 58 -7.67 7.51 -12.70
C HIS A 58 -6.30 7.02 -13.22
N THR A 59 -6.29 6.59 -14.48
CA THR A 59 -5.09 6.15 -15.21
C THR A 59 -4.08 7.27 -15.43
N VAL A 60 -4.56 8.52 -15.49
CA VAL A 60 -3.72 9.72 -15.68
C VAL A 60 -3.37 10.32 -14.33
N CYS A 61 -2.08 10.45 -14.05
CA CYS A 61 -1.55 11.04 -12.82
C CYS A 61 -0.62 12.23 -13.13
N PRO A 62 -0.68 13.31 -12.31
CA PRO A 62 0.28 14.41 -12.39
C PRO A 62 1.70 13.95 -12.06
N VAL A 63 2.70 14.53 -12.74
CA VAL A 63 4.13 14.23 -12.51
C VAL A 63 4.58 14.49 -11.06
N SER A 64 3.94 15.43 -10.36
CA SER A 64 4.25 15.74 -8.95
C SER A 64 3.87 14.62 -7.98
N LEU A 65 2.94 13.74 -8.37
CA LEU A 65 2.44 12.63 -7.56
C LEU A 65 3.12 11.30 -7.92
N ILE A 66 4.19 11.35 -8.71
CA ILE A 66 4.86 10.17 -9.25
C ILE A 66 6.33 10.21 -8.87
N LYS A 67 6.90 9.03 -8.62
CA LYS A 67 8.34 8.86 -8.39
C LYS A 67 8.91 7.80 -9.33
N PRO A 68 10.13 7.95 -9.84
CA PRO A 68 10.80 6.88 -10.57
C PRO A 68 10.99 5.67 -9.65
N TYR A 69 10.70 4.48 -10.19
CA TYR A 69 10.94 3.22 -9.49
C TYR A 69 12.38 2.76 -9.74
N PHE A 70 13.12 2.51 -8.67
CA PHE A 70 14.46 1.94 -8.75
C PHE A 70 14.43 0.51 -8.24
N GLN A 71 14.72 -0.44 -9.12
CA GLN A 71 14.86 -1.84 -8.74
C GLN A 71 16.06 -1.99 -7.80
N THR A 72 15.90 -2.81 -6.76
CA THR A 72 17.01 -3.13 -5.87
C THR A 72 17.98 -4.05 -6.60
N GLU A 73 19.23 -3.60 -6.75
CA GLU A 73 20.32 -4.41 -7.27
C GLU A 73 20.84 -5.37 -6.19
N GLU A 74 20.65 -6.67 -6.40
CA GLU A 74 21.04 -7.71 -5.43
C GLU A 74 22.56 -7.76 -5.21
N ILE A 75 23.34 -7.47 -6.25
CA ILE A 75 24.82 -7.46 -6.20
C ILE A 75 25.33 -6.30 -5.33
N LYS A 76 24.71 -5.12 -5.43
CA LYS A 76 25.14 -3.93 -4.67
C LYS A 76 24.66 -3.97 -3.22
N PHE A 77 23.52 -4.62 -2.97
CA PHE A 77 22.88 -4.65 -1.65
C PHE A 77 22.44 -6.07 -1.25
N PRO A 78 23.40 -7.00 -1.03
CA PRO A 78 23.08 -8.41 -0.76
C PRO A 78 22.29 -8.62 0.54
N SER A 79 22.42 -7.71 1.52
CA SER A 79 21.70 -7.79 2.79
C SER A 79 20.24 -7.31 2.71
N ARG A 80 19.82 -6.68 1.60
CA ARG A 80 18.46 -6.15 1.44
C ARG A 80 17.50 -7.28 1.06
N LYS A 81 16.98 -7.99 2.06
CA LYS A 81 15.94 -9.00 1.84
C LYS A 81 14.66 -8.29 1.36
N LYS A 82 14.07 -8.76 0.26
CA LYS A 82 12.73 -8.33 -0.18
C LYS A 82 11.77 -8.67 0.97
N ASN A 83 11.03 -7.69 1.48
CA ASN A 83 10.02 -7.94 2.51
C ASN A 83 9.03 -8.96 1.93
N LEU A 84 9.04 -10.18 2.46
CA LEU A 84 7.98 -11.15 2.22
C LEU A 84 6.68 -10.51 2.73
N THR A 85 5.61 -10.61 1.96
CA THR A 85 4.27 -10.25 2.43
C THR A 85 4.09 -10.85 3.82
N PRO A 86 3.68 -10.07 4.86
CA PRO A 86 3.43 -10.67 6.16
C PRO A 86 2.47 -11.82 5.94
N GLN A 87 2.90 -13.04 6.27
CA GLN A 87 2.03 -14.20 6.21
C GLN A 87 0.82 -13.82 7.07
N GLY A 88 -0.38 -13.90 6.49
CA GLY A 88 -1.61 -13.55 7.21
C GLY A 88 -1.61 -14.22 8.57
N ILE A 89 -2.21 -13.57 9.56
CA ILE A 89 -2.37 -14.14 10.91
C ILE A 89 -2.93 -15.55 10.70
N VAL A 90 -2.12 -16.57 11.01
CA VAL A 90 -2.60 -17.96 11.02
C VAL A 90 -3.73 -17.96 12.04
N GLU A 91 -4.93 -18.38 11.66
CA GLU A 91 -6.02 -18.60 12.61
C GLU A 91 -5.57 -19.69 13.58
N VAL A 92 -4.90 -19.29 14.66
CA VAL A 92 -4.59 -20.20 15.75
C VAL A 92 -5.92 -20.42 16.46
N GLU A 93 -6.47 -21.62 16.37
CA GLU A 93 -7.58 -22.05 17.21
C GLU A 93 -7.13 -21.95 18.67
N TYR A 94 -7.44 -20.83 19.31
CA TYR A 94 -7.23 -20.67 20.74
C TYR A 94 -8.26 -21.54 21.46
N SER A 95 -7.83 -22.70 21.95
CA SER A 95 -8.60 -23.39 22.99
C SER A 95 -8.56 -22.52 24.25
N PRO A 96 -9.71 -22.07 24.78
CA PRO A 96 -9.72 -21.30 26.01
C PRO A 96 -9.20 -22.18 27.15
N GLY A 97 -7.99 -21.90 27.60
CA GLY A 97 -7.43 -22.54 28.79
C GLY A 97 -8.28 -22.23 30.03
N PRO A 98 -8.19 -23.05 31.09
CA PRO A 98 -8.98 -22.86 32.30
C PRO A 98 -8.68 -21.49 32.94
N VAL A 99 -9.71 -20.64 33.01
CA VAL A 99 -9.63 -19.31 33.63
C VAL A 99 -9.41 -19.48 35.13
N LYS A 100 -8.24 -19.07 35.64
CA LYS A 100 -7.87 -19.28 37.05
C LYS A 100 -8.58 -18.35 38.04
N LYS A 101 -8.97 -17.14 37.63
CA LYS A 101 -9.64 -16.16 38.52
C LYS A 101 -10.27 -15.01 37.74
N ILE A 102 -11.50 -14.66 38.09
CA ILE A 102 -12.15 -13.42 37.63
C ILE A 102 -12.03 -12.40 38.78
N ILE A 103 -11.32 -11.29 38.52
CA ILE A 103 -10.96 -10.32 39.57
C ILE A 103 -12.12 -9.36 39.88
N ARG A 104 -13.02 -9.08 38.92
CA ARG A 104 -14.20 -8.25 39.15
C ARG A 104 -15.22 -8.40 38.03
N ALA A 105 -16.49 -8.65 38.36
CA ALA A 105 -17.59 -8.50 37.42
C ALA A 105 -18.18 -7.09 37.54
N ARG A 106 -18.44 -6.42 36.41
CA ARG A 106 -19.17 -5.16 36.37
C ARG A 106 -20.66 -5.47 36.42
N LYS A 107 -21.35 -5.03 37.48
CA LYS A 107 -22.82 -5.14 37.60
C LYS A 107 -23.47 -4.14 36.65
N ILE A 108 -24.16 -4.63 35.62
CA ILE A 108 -25.06 -3.83 34.79
C ILE A 108 -26.38 -3.73 35.57
N ARG A 109 -26.94 -2.52 35.66
CA ARG A 109 -28.28 -2.31 36.23
C ARG A 109 -29.25 -2.25 35.07
N ASP A 110 -30.18 -3.18 35.02
CA ASP A 110 -31.32 -3.11 34.11
C ASP A 110 -32.30 -2.07 34.67
N ASN A 111 -32.66 -1.07 33.87
CA ASN A 111 -33.75 -0.16 34.16
C ASN A 111 -35.03 -0.80 33.58
N ILE A 112 -36.01 -1.05 34.45
CA ILE A 112 -37.40 -1.39 34.10
C ILE A 112 -38.18 -0.08 33.94
#